data_AF-A0A2D5IMX3-F1
#
_entry.id   AF-A0A2D5IMX3-F1
#
_cell.length_a   1.000
_cell.length_b   1.000
_cell.length_c   1.000
_cell.angle_alpha   90.00
_cell.angle_beta   90.00
_cell.angle_gamma   90.00
#
_symmetry.space_group_name_H-M   'P 1'
#
loop_
_entity.id
_entity.type
_entity.pdbx_description
1 polymer ?
#
loop_
_entity_poly.entity_id
_entity_poly.type
_entity_poly.pdbx_seq_one_letter_code
_entity_poly.pdbx_strand_id
1 'polypeptide(L)'
;MLEHLLFVYEFNLKHLRYFVEDLTPEQCVQQPNGLINHPAWQIGHLALAADLAAFELGADQTFPQEWAERFFPGAPITAEVADYPSMTELVDQLAAQHARVAALLPNATEAQLAAPCQME
;
A
#
# COMPACT_ATOMS: atom_id res chain seq x y z
N MET A 1 -2.03 5.54 -23.25
CA MET A 1 -2.96 5.24 -22.13
C MET A 1 -2.19 4.69 -20.94
N LEU A 2 -1.40 3.62 -21.13
CA LEU A 2 -0.54 3.05 -20.07
C LEU A 2 0.42 4.07 -19.45
N GLU A 3 1.11 4.90 -20.24
CA GLU A 3 2.02 5.93 -19.72
C GLU A 3 1.32 6.91 -18.77
N HIS A 4 0.08 7.31 -19.07
CA HIS A 4 -0.70 8.18 -18.19
C HIS A 4 -1.09 7.47 -16.89
N LEU A 5 -1.41 6.16 -16.96
CA LEU A 5 -1.73 5.37 -15.78
C LEU A 5 -0.50 5.24 -14.86
N LEU A 6 0.67 4.93 -15.43
CA LEU A 6 1.93 4.88 -14.68
C LEU A 6 2.29 6.23 -14.07
N PHE A 7 2.11 7.33 -14.83
CA PHE A 7 2.31 8.67 -14.29
C PHE A 7 1.42 8.95 -13.08
N VAL A 8 0.12 8.67 -13.15
CA VAL A 8 -0.81 8.88 -12.02
C VAL A 8 -0.45 7.95 -10.84
N TYR A 9 -0.04 6.72 -11.12
CA TYR A 9 0.37 5.76 -10.10
C TYR A 9 1.61 6.23 -9.32
N GLU A 10 2.64 6.73 -10.02
CA GLU A 10 3.83 7.33 -9.40
C GLU A 10 3.51 8.66 -8.70
N PHE A 11 2.65 9.48 -9.31
CA PHE A 11 2.20 10.75 -8.75
C PHE A 11 1.52 10.57 -7.38
N ASN A 12 0.70 9.54 -7.22
CA ASN A 12 0.03 9.23 -5.96
C ASN A 12 1.04 8.88 -4.86
N LEU A 13 2.06 8.08 -5.15
CA LEU A 13 3.13 7.78 -4.19
C LEU A 13 3.87 9.06 -3.77
N LYS A 14 4.18 9.94 -4.73
CA LYS A 14 4.84 11.21 -4.44
C LYS A 14 3.98 12.12 -3.56
N HIS A 15 2.67 12.19 -3.80
CA HIS A 15 1.75 13.00 -3.00
C HIS A 15 1.56 12.43 -1.61
N LEU A 16 1.46 11.10 -1.49
CA LEU A 16 1.38 10.44 -0.18
C LEU A 16 2.57 10.80 0.69
N ARG A 17 3.80 10.78 0.15
CA ARG A 17 5.01 11.21 0.88
C ARG A 17 4.87 12.64 1.42
N TYR A 18 4.38 13.56 0.59
CA TYR A 18 4.15 14.95 0.99
C TYR A 18 3.10 15.09 2.10
N PHE A 19 2.04 14.27 2.11
CA PHE A 19 1.00 14.36 3.14
C PHE A 19 1.42 13.86 4.53
N VAL A 20 2.53 13.13 4.63
CA VAL A 20 2.91 12.46 5.87
C VAL A 20 4.31 12.81 6.35
N GLU A 21 5.03 13.68 5.63
CA GLU A 21 6.42 14.02 5.94
C GLU A 21 6.61 14.74 7.29
N ASP A 22 5.57 15.42 7.77
CA ASP A 22 5.59 16.24 8.97
C ASP A 22 4.81 15.64 10.16
N LEU A 23 4.26 14.44 9.99
CA LEU A 23 3.49 13.78 11.05
C LEU A 23 4.42 13.18 12.13
N THR A 24 4.09 13.42 13.40
CA THR A 24 4.72 12.68 14.50
C THR A 24 4.18 11.24 14.57
N PRO A 25 4.90 10.29 15.19
CA PRO A 25 4.42 8.92 15.36
C PRO A 25 3.02 8.85 15.99
N GLU A 26 2.76 9.69 16.99
CA GLU A 26 1.46 9.75 17.67
C GLU A 26 0.35 10.25 16.75
N GLN A 27 0.63 11.20 15.85
CA GLN A 27 -0.36 11.66 14.86
C GLN A 27 -0.68 10.58 13.81
N CYS A 28 0.26 9.67 13.54
CA CYS A 28 0.09 8.61 12.55
C CYS A 28 -0.87 7.50 12.97
N VAL A 29 -1.19 7.43 14.26
CA VAL A 29 -2.17 6.50 14.85
C VAL A 29 -3.45 7.19 15.34
N GLN A 30 -3.62 8.48 15.02
CA GLN A 30 -4.83 9.23 15.38
C GLN A 30 -5.99 9.05 14.39
N GLN A 31 -7.20 9.07 14.93
CA GLN A 31 -8.47 8.91 14.22
C GLN A 31 -9.40 10.10 14.49
N PRO A 32 -9.06 11.33 14.03
CA PRO A 32 -9.87 12.50 14.30
C PRO A 32 -11.26 12.38 13.67
N ASN A 33 -12.27 12.98 14.32
CA ASN A 33 -13.64 13.09 13.78
C ASN A 33 -14.30 11.76 13.38
N GLY A 34 -13.94 10.65 14.04
CA GLY A 34 -14.55 9.35 13.79
C GLY A 34 -14.03 8.64 12.53
N LEU A 35 -12.87 9.04 12.00
CA LEU A 35 -12.18 8.26 10.97
C LEU A 35 -11.87 6.85 11.50
N ILE A 36 -12.11 5.83 10.70
CA ILE A 36 -11.87 4.43 11.10
C ILE A 36 -10.38 4.07 10.94
N ASN A 37 -9.74 4.51 9.86
CA ASN A 37 -8.37 4.13 9.55
C ASN A 37 -7.43 5.32 9.77
N HIS A 38 -6.44 5.19 10.66
CA HIS A 38 -5.40 6.20 10.85
C HIS A 38 -4.33 6.12 9.74
N PRO A 39 -3.45 7.14 9.58
CA PRO A 39 -2.44 7.18 8.52
C PRO A 39 -1.55 5.94 8.42
N ALA A 40 -1.00 5.44 9.53
CA ALA A 40 -0.13 4.26 9.51
C ALA A 40 -0.85 3.01 8.97
N TRP A 41 -2.10 2.78 9.35
CA TRP A 41 -2.89 1.67 8.80
C TRP A 41 -3.15 1.86 7.31
N GLN A 42 -3.52 3.07 6.89
CA GLN A 42 -3.82 3.35 5.48
C GLN A 42 -2.60 3.11 4.57
N ILE A 43 -1.41 3.51 4.99
CA ILE A 43 -0.19 3.32 4.17
C ILE A 43 0.22 1.85 4.13
N GLY A 44 0.19 1.14 5.27
CA GLY A 44 0.47 -0.29 5.28
C GLY A 44 -0.54 -1.08 4.45
N HIS A 45 -1.82 -0.70 4.48
CA HIS A 45 -2.87 -1.28 3.63
C HIS A 45 -2.61 -1.02 2.14
N LEU A 46 -2.23 0.19 1.76
CA LEU A 46 -1.85 0.50 0.37
C LEU A 46 -0.63 -0.31 -0.08
N ALA A 47 0.35 -0.51 0.81
CA ALA A 47 1.53 -1.31 0.50
C ALA A 47 1.17 -2.79 0.29
N LEU A 48 0.32 -3.35 1.15
CA LEU A 48 -0.24 -4.70 0.97
C LEU A 48 -1.03 -4.80 -0.35
N ALA A 49 -1.89 -3.83 -0.65
CA ALA A 49 -2.66 -3.81 -1.89
C ALA A 49 -1.78 -3.73 -3.15
N ALA A 50 -0.67 -2.99 -3.10
CA ALA A 50 0.29 -2.92 -4.20
C ALA A 50 1.08 -4.23 -4.38
N ASP A 51 1.42 -4.92 -3.30
CA ASP A 51 2.00 -6.28 -3.37
C ASP A 51 1.03 -7.27 -4.02
N LEU A 52 -0.25 -7.22 -3.62
CA LEU A 52 -1.31 -8.04 -4.21
C LEU A 52 -1.52 -7.70 -5.69
N ALA A 53 -1.46 -6.43 -6.06
CA ALA A 53 -1.52 -6.05 -7.48
C ALA A 53 -0.33 -6.63 -8.28
N ALA A 54 0.87 -6.67 -7.72
CA ALA A 54 2.01 -7.34 -8.35
C ALA A 54 1.79 -8.86 -8.46
N PHE A 55 1.15 -9.47 -7.45
CA PHE A 55 0.76 -10.87 -7.47
C PHE A 55 -0.24 -11.21 -8.59
N GLU A 56 -1.28 -10.38 -8.77
CA GLU A 56 -2.23 -10.53 -9.87
C GLU A 56 -1.57 -10.39 -11.26
N LEU A 57 -0.45 -9.63 -11.33
CA LEU A 57 0.38 -9.51 -12.53
C LEU A 57 1.36 -10.69 -12.72
N GLY A 58 1.32 -11.70 -11.86
CA GLY A 58 2.08 -12.95 -11.97
C GLY A 58 3.41 -12.99 -11.21
N ALA A 59 3.65 -12.06 -10.27
CA ALA A 59 4.81 -12.13 -9.37
C ALA A 59 4.47 -12.86 -8.05
N ASP A 60 5.48 -13.30 -7.31
CA ASP A 60 5.28 -13.80 -5.94
C ASP A 60 5.04 -12.65 -4.96
N GLN A 61 4.33 -12.89 -3.85
CA GLN A 61 4.16 -11.89 -2.80
C GLN A 61 5.48 -11.64 -2.04
N THR A 62 5.76 -10.38 -1.72
CA THR A 62 6.93 -9.96 -0.93
C THR A 62 6.59 -9.03 0.23
N PHE A 63 5.30 -8.75 0.45
CA PHE A 63 4.88 -8.04 1.64
C PHE A 63 5.21 -8.84 2.91
N PRO A 64 5.79 -8.22 3.97
CA PRO A 64 6.14 -8.92 5.20
C PRO A 64 4.94 -9.66 5.78
N GLN A 65 5.07 -10.98 5.94
CA GLN A 65 3.96 -11.83 6.37
C GLN A 65 3.53 -11.47 7.80
N GLU A 66 4.48 -11.09 8.65
CA GLU A 66 4.26 -10.61 10.02
C GLU A 66 3.41 -9.32 10.08
N TRP A 67 3.32 -8.57 8.98
CA TRP A 67 2.52 -7.34 8.90
C TRP A 67 1.15 -7.58 8.27
N ALA A 68 1.01 -8.63 7.45
CA ALA A 68 -0.16 -8.82 6.59
C ALA A 68 -1.48 -8.79 7.38
N GLU A 69 -1.56 -9.55 8.49
CA GLU A 69 -2.76 -9.60 9.34
C GLU A 69 -3.18 -8.23 9.90
N ARG A 70 -2.23 -7.33 10.15
CA ARG A 70 -2.50 -5.98 10.68
C ARG A 70 -3.14 -5.06 9.63
N PHE A 71 -2.82 -5.25 8.36
CA PHE A 71 -3.19 -4.35 7.27
C PHE A 71 -4.29 -4.90 6.35
N PHE A 72 -4.79 -6.11 6.62
CA PHE A 72 -5.98 -6.62 5.95
C PHE A 72 -7.24 -5.84 6.35
N PRO A 73 -8.20 -5.64 5.43
CA PRO A 73 -9.50 -5.05 5.75
C PRO A 73 -10.18 -5.79 6.91
N GLY A 74 -10.66 -5.03 7.90
CA GLY A 74 -11.34 -5.60 9.08
C GLY A 74 -10.42 -5.98 10.24
N ALA A 75 -9.10 -5.90 10.06
CA ALA A 75 -8.16 -6.03 11.17
C ALA A 75 -8.43 -4.95 12.25
N PRO A 76 -8.33 -5.28 13.55
CA PRO A 76 -8.46 -4.29 14.62
C PRO A 76 -7.44 -3.17 14.47
N ILE A 77 -7.92 -1.93 14.56
CA ILE A 77 -7.10 -0.73 14.47
C ILE A 77 -6.89 -0.19 15.88
N THR A 78 -5.64 0.07 16.24
CA THR A 78 -5.25 0.52 17.58
C THR A 78 -4.63 1.90 17.51
N ALA A 79 -4.66 2.63 18.63
CA ALA A 79 -4.00 3.93 18.76
C ALA A 79 -2.57 3.81 19.31
N GLU A 80 -2.02 2.59 19.40
CA GLU A 80 -0.70 2.33 19.97
C GLU A 80 0.36 2.43 18.89
N VAL A 81 1.33 3.33 19.04
CA VAL A 81 2.39 3.53 18.02
C VAL A 81 3.20 2.25 17.79
N ALA A 82 3.50 1.50 18.86
CA ALA A 82 4.34 0.31 18.82
C ALA A 82 3.70 -0.88 18.08
N ASP A 83 2.40 -0.81 17.80
CA ASP A 83 1.65 -1.84 17.08
C ASP A 83 1.89 -1.80 15.56
N TYR A 84 2.52 -0.74 15.05
CA TYR A 84 2.75 -0.50 13.64
C TYR A 84 4.24 -0.27 13.37
N PRO A 85 4.74 -0.64 12.17
CA PRO A 85 6.04 -0.19 11.70
C PRO A 85 6.10 1.34 11.65
N SER A 86 7.30 1.89 11.67
CA SER A 86 7.46 3.34 11.54
C SER A 86 6.92 3.84 10.20
N MET A 87 6.54 5.11 10.16
CA MET A 87 6.06 5.73 8.91
C MET A 87 7.07 5.64 7.78
N THR A 88 8.36 5.79 8.08
CA THR A 88 9.43 5.62 7.08
C THR A 88 9.40 4.21 6.50
N GLU A 89 9.33 3.18 7.35
CA GLU A 89 9.26 1.79 6.90
C GLU A 89 8.00 1.52 6.06
N LEU A 90 6.84 2.03 6.46
CA LEU A 90 5.59 1.88 5.72
C LEU A 90 5.64 2.55 4.35
N VAL A 91 6.17 3.77 4.29
CA VAL A 91 6.29 4.54 3.04
C VAL A 91 7.32 3.93 2.09
N ASP A 92 8.43 3.41 2.62
CA ASP A 92 9.44 2.73 1.82
C ASP A 92 8.94 1.37 1.33
N GLN A 93 8.18 0.65 2.15
CA GLN A 93 7.51 -0.57 1.72
C GLN A 93 6.52 -0.27 0.60
N LEU A 94 5.66 0.74 0.74
CA LEU A 94 4.75 1.16 -0.33
C LEU A 94 5.50 1.51 -1.62
N ALA A 95 6.62 2.23 -1.51
CA ALA A 95 7.43 2.60 -2.67
C ALA A 95 8.05 1.39 -3.37
N ALA A 96 8.55 0.41 -2.60
CA ALA A 96 9.05 -0.85 -3.14
C ALA A 96 7.95 -1.60 -3.91
N GLN A 97 6.74 -1.68 -3.35
CA GLN A 97 5.62 -2.36 -4.02
C GLN A 97 5.12 -1.60 -5.26
N HIS A 98 5.05 -0.27 -5.22
CA HIS A 98 4.78 0.55 -6.40
C HIS A 98 5.78 0.30 -7.53
N ALA A 99 7.08 0.24 -7.21
CA ALA A 99 8.11 -0.02 -8.22
C ALA A 99 7.93 -1.38 -8.89
N ARG A 100 7.51 -2.41 -8.12
CA ARG A 100 7.22 -3.74 -8.67
C ARG A 100 6.04 -3.70 -9.64
N VAL A 101 4.93 -3.10 -9.26
CA VAL A 101 3.75 -2.95 -10.15
C VAL A 101 4.11 -2.18 -11.41
N ALA A 102 4.83 -1.06 -11.29
CA ALA A 102 5.24 -0.24 -12.43
C ALA A 102 6.17 -0.99 -13.40
N ALA A 103 7.02 -1.89 -12.91
CA ALA A 103 7.88 -2.72 -13.74
C ALA A 103 7.13 -3.87 -14.44
N LEU A 104 6.09 -4.42 -13.81
CA LEU A 104 5.32 -5.56 -14.33
C LEU A 104 4.26 -5.13 -15.34
N LEU A 105 3.56 -4.01 -15.08
CA LEU A 105 2.40 -3.59 -15.85
C LEU A 105 2.65 -3.42 -17.36
N PRO A 106 3.80 -2.90 -17.85
CA PRO A 106 4.08 -2.82 -19.28
C PRO A 106 4.16 -4.17 -20.01
N ASN A 107 4.40 -5.26 -19.27
CA ASN A 107 4.52 -6.61 -19.81
C ASN A 107 3.27 -7.46 -19.53
N ALA A 108 2.25 -6.88 -18.89
CA ALA A 108 1.01 -7.58 -18.58
C ALA A 108 0.25 -7.96 -19.86
N THR A 109 -0.17 -9.21 -19.95
CA THR A 109 -0.97 -9.71 -21.07
C THR A 109 -2.45 -9.32 -20.90
N GLU A 110 -3.18 -9.21 -22.01
CA GLU A 110 -4.62 -8.98 -21.98
C GLU A 110 -5.36 -10.06 -21.17
N ALA A 111 -4.91 -11.32 -21.27
CA ALA A 111 -5.48 -12.43 -20.51
C ALA A 111 -5.31 -12.26 -18.99
N GLN A 112 -4.15 -11.79 -18.53
CA GLN A 112 -3.93 -11.49 -17.11
C GLN A 112 -4.83 -10.35 -16.63
N LEU A 113 -4.95 -9.28 -17.41
CA LEU A 113 -5.77 -8.12 -17.04
C LEU A 113 -7.28 -8.39 -17.09
N ALA A 114 -7.72 -9.34 -17.92
CA ALA A 114 -9.11 -9.75 -18.04
C ALA A 114 -9.51 -10.87 -17.08
N ALA A 115 -8.55 -11.51 -16.41
CA ALA A 115 -8.83 -12.56 -15.44
C ALA A 115 -9.56 -12.00 -14.21
N PRO A 116 -10.46 -12.77 -13.58
CA PRO A 116 -10.98 -12.43 -12.27
C PRO A 116 -9.83 -12.27 -11.26
N CYS A 117 -9.98 -11.33 -10.32
CA CYS A 117 -9.08 -11.18 -9.18
C CYS A 117 -8.95 -12.53 -8.46
N GLN A 118 -7.71 -12.98 -8.19
CA GLN A 118 -7.43 -14.25 -7.53
C GLN A 118 -7.63 -14.18 -6.01
N MET A 119 -7.76 -12.98 -5.46
CA MET A 119 -8.07 -12.79 -4.05
C MET A 119 -9.51 -13.19 -3.71
N GLU A 120 -9.66 -14.09 -2.73
CA GLU A 120 -10.94 -14.45 -2.08
C GLU A 120 -11.21 -13.61 -0.83
#